data_AF-A0A966WQV3-F1
#
_entry.id   AF-A0A966WQV3-F1
#
_cell.length_a   1.000
_cell.length_b   1.000
_cell.length_c   1.000
_cell.angle_alpha   90.00
_cell.angle_beta   90.00
_cell.angle_gamma   90.00
#
_symmetry.space_group_name_H-M   'P 1'
#
loop_
_entity.id
_entity.type
_entity.pdbx_description
1 polymer ?
#
loop_
_entity_poly.entity_id
_entity_poly.type
_entity_poly.pdbx_seq_one_letter_code
_entity_poly.pdbx_strand_id
1 'polypeptide(L)'
;RRGGDDRAISVAVGFAGFPPGAGAWQRAQHAIAQGAAGNHTLPRAVLIYSWGGTGREPVRFYSPWLGQLGKVHPLRHARSETGRWFDERVDLDADWRAAFGGDPPHLQEIAIGTDVDDTRSRVDAQIDRIRVTAC
;
A
#
# COMPACT_ATOMS: atom_id res chain seq x y z
N ARG A 1 -17.45 -3.02 11.86
CA ARG A 1 -16.57 -1.89 12.22
C ARG A 1 -15.24 -2.15 11.51
N ARG A 2 -14.76 -1.24 10.66
CA ARG A 2 -13.48 -1.36 9.95
C ARG A 2 -12.32 -0.82 10.81
N GLY A 3 -12.32 -1.14 12.10
CA GLY A 3 -11.26 -0.72 13.00
C GLY A 3 -10.00 -1.55 12.72
N GLY A 4 -8.89 -0.86 12.42
CA GLY A 4 -7.61 -1.49 12.09
C GLY A 4 -6.95 -0.91 10.82
N ASP A 5 -7.62 -0.01 10.11
CA ASP A 5 -7.04 0.72 8.97
C ASP A 5 -6.53 2.12 9.33
N ASP A 6 -6.62 2.58 10.59
CA ASP A 6 -5.98 3.86 10.97
C ASP A 6 -4.47 3.77 10.77
N ARG A 7 -3.93 4.61 9.87
CA ARG A 7 -2.50 4.66 9.54
C ARG A 7 -2.08 6.11 9.55
N ALA A 8 -1.11 6.42 10.41
CA ALA A 8 -0.51 7.76 10.45
C ALA A 8 0.07 8.13 9.08
N ILE A 9 0.68 7.16 8.40
CA ILE A 9 1.17 7.27 7.02
C ILE A 9 0.86 5.97 6.27
N SER A 10 0.47 6.09 5.01
CA SER A 10 0.57 5.04 4.01
C SER A 10 1.40 5.51 2.81
N VAL A 11 2.24 4.61 2.30
CA VAL A 11 2.96 4.78 1.03
C VAL A 11 2.57 3.62 0.14
N ALA A 12 1.82 3.91 -0.91
CA ALA A 12 1.35 2.95 -1.89
C ALA A 12 2.21 3.02 -3.16
N VAL A 13 2.76 1.88 -3.57
CA VAL A 13 3.52 1.72 -4.81
C VAL A 13 2.66 0.95 -5.80
N GLY A 14 2.25 1.63 -6.87
CA GLY A 14 1.40 1.09 -7.92
C GLY A 14 2.21 0.50 -9.07
N PHE A 15 1.78 -0.66 -9.57
CA PHE A 15 2.40 -1.37 -10.68
C PHE A 15 1.45 -1.44 -11.88
N ALA A 16 2.02 -1.32 -13.08
CA ALA A 16 1.23 -1.24 -14.31
C ALA A 16 0.61 -2.58 -14.74
N GLY A 17 1.08 -3.71 -14.22
CA GLY A 17 0.63 -5.06 -14.60
C GLY A 17 -0.21 -5.75 -13.53
N PHE A 18 -1.06 -6.67 -13.96
CA PHE A 18 -1.80 -7.54 -13.04
C PHE A 18 -0.86 -8.58 -12.41
N PRO A 19 -1.07 -8.93 -11.13
CA PRO A 19 -0.33 -10.02 -10.51
C PRO A 19 -0.71 -11.36 -11.16
N PRO A 20 0.17 -12.38 -11.14
CA PRO A 20 -0.10 -13.69 -11.76
C PRO A 20 -1.41 -14.33 -11.28
N GLY A 21 -1.76 -14.13 -10.01
CA GLY A 21 -3.00 -14.65 -9.42
C GLY A 21 -4.29 -13.86 -9.72
N ALA A 22 -4.24 -12.76 -10.49
CA ALA A 22 -5.43 -11.96 -10.77
C ALA A 22 -6.38 -12.66 -11.75
N GLY A 23 -7.50 -13.15 -11.22
CA GLY A 23 -8.59 -13.76 -11.97
C GLY A 23 -9.44 -12.77 -12.76
N ALA A 24 -10.40 -13.31 -13.52
CA ALA A 24 -11.30 -12.53 -14.37
C ALA A 24 -12.15 -11.53 -13.57
N TRP A 25 -12.58 -11.91 -12.36
CA TRP A 25 -13.39 -11.05 -11.49
C TRP A 25 -12.63 -9.79 -11.07
N GLN A 26 -11.39 -9.92 -10.60
CA GLN A 26 -10.56 -8.78 -10.20
C GLN A 26 -10.27 -7.86 -11.38
N ARG A 27 -10.01 -8.43 -12.56
CA ARG A 27 -9.78 -7.66 -13.79
C ARG A 27 -11.03 -6.89 -14.22
N ALA A 28 -12.22 -7.48 -14.08
CA ALA A 28 -13.48 -6.81 -14.37
C ALA A 28 -13.75 -5.66 -13.39
N GLN A 29 -13.55 -5.87 -12.08
CA GLN A 29 -13.67 -4.82 -11.07
C GLN A 29 -12.70 -3.66 -11.34
N HIS A 30 -11.45 -3.98 -11.69
CA HIS A 30 -10.44 -2.98 -12.07
C HIS A 30 -10.87 -2.19 -13.31
N ALA A 31 -11.38 -2.85 -14.36
CA ALA A 31 -11.83 -2.18 -15.57
C ALA A 31 -12.99 -1.19 -15.31
N ILE A 32 -13.92 -1.55 -14.42
CA ILE A 32 -15.01 -0.65 -13.99
C ILE A 32 -14.44 0.56 -13.25
N ALA A 33 -13.52 0.34 -12.30
CA ALA A 33 -12.86 1.42 -11.56
C ALA A 33 -12.06 2.33 -12.51
N GLN A 34 -11.36 1.76 -13.50
CA GLN A 34 -10.60 2.47 -14.50
C GLN A 34 -11.50 3.38 -15.36
N GLY A 35 -12.73 2.93 -15.69
CA GLY A 35 -13.71 3.75 -16.39
C GLY A 35 -14.18 4.97 -15.58
N ALA A 36 -14.17 4.89 -14.25
CA ALA A 36 -14.52 5.99 -13.36
C ALA A 36 -13.34 6.93 -13.04
N ALA A 37 -12.10 6.50 -13.30
CA ALA A 37 -10.88 7.25 -12.98
C ALA A 37 -10.58 8.41 -13.95
N GLY A 38 -11.43 8.64 -14.96
CA GLY A 38 -11.23 9.69 -15.95
C GLY A 38 -9.92 9.50 -16.72
N ASN A 39 -9.06 10.53 -16.73
CA ASN A 39 -7.79 10.52 -17.46
C ASN A 39 -6.64 9.86 -16.67
N HIS A 40 -6.88 9.41 -15.44
CA HIS A 40 -5.86 8.77 -14.64
C HIS A 40 -5.85 7.26 -14.88
N THR A 41 -4.70 6.71 -15.26
CA THR A 41 -4.52 5.26 -15.39
C THR A 41 -4.30 4.68 -14.00
N LEU A 42 -5.17 3.77 -13.55
CA LEU A 42 -5.06 3.13 -12.25
C LEU A 42 -4.02 2.00 -12.29
N PRO A 43 -3.22 1.85 -11.23
CA PRO A 43 -2.38 0.67 -11.04
C PRO A 43 -3.21 -0.61 -11.07
N ARG A 44 -2.62 -1.68 -11.61
CA ARG A 44 -3.24 -3.02 -11.67
C ARG A 44 -2.87 -3.90 -10.48
N ALA A 45 -1.84 -3.52 -9.73
CA ALA A 45 -1.52 -4.02 -8.41
C ALA A 45 -0.84 -2.93 -7.57
N VAL A 46 -0.96 -3.05 -6.25
CA VAL A 46 -0.42 -2.06 -5.31
C VAL A 46 0.20 -2.76 -4.10
N LEU A 47 1.45 -2.41 -3.78
CA LEU A 47 2.05 -2.67 -2.46
C LEU A 47 1.83 -1.44 -1.58
N ILE A 48 1.29 -1.63 -0.38
CA ILE A 48 0.96 -0.54 0.55
C ILE A 48 1.80 -0.72 1.81
N TYR A 49 2.77 0.16 2.00
CA TYR A 49 3.55 0.24 3.23
C TYR A 49 2.84 1.15 4.22
N SER A 50 2.79 0.76 5.48
CA SER A 50 2.06 1.56 6.46
C SER A 50 2.73 1.70 7.82
N TRP A 51 2.52 2.86 8.42
CA TRP A 51 2.93 3.22 9.77
C TRP A 51 1.67 3.54 10.58
N GLY A 52 1.36 2.69 11.56
CA GLY A 52 0.11 2.74 12.31
C GLY A 52 -0.53 1.37 12.42
N GLY A 53 -1.83 1.32 12.69
CA GLY A 53 -2.53 0.09 13.00
C GLY A 53 -2.24 -0.45 14.40
N THR A 54 -2.83 -1.61 14.70
CA THR A 54 -2.90 -2.16 16.06
C THR A 54 -1.64 -2.93 16.49
N GLY A 55 -0.81 -3.33 15.53
CA GLY A 55 0.33 -4.23 15.74
C GLY A 55 -0.07 -5.70 15.87
N ARG A 56 -1.34 -6.02 15.62
CA ARG A 56 -1.88 -7.40 15.63
C ARG A 56 -2.14 -7.93 14.22
N GLU A 57 -1.94 -7.08 13.22
CA GLU A 57 -2.07 -7.45 11.81
C GLU A 57 -1.02 -8.50 11.43
N PRO A 58 -1.32 -9.39 10.48
CA PRO A 58 -0.29 -10.25 9.89
C PRO A 58 0.82 -9.42 9.25
N VAL A 59 2.00 -10.02 9.07
CA VAL A 59 3.15 -9.40 8.40
C VAL A 59 2.76 -8.79 7.05
N ARG A 60 1.89 -9.46 6.30
CA ARG A 60 1.25 -8.95 5.07
C ARG A 60 -0.18 -9.43 4.99
N PHE A 61 -1.09 -8.59 4.49
CA PHE A 61 -2.50 -8.95 4.31
C PHE A 61 -3.11 -8.25 3.10
N TYR A 62 -4.27 -8.72 2.65
CA TYR A 62 -4.97 -8.10 1.52
C TYR A 62 -5.60 -6.78 1.93
N SER A 63 -5.48 -5.77 1.07
CA SER A 63 -6.20 -4.51 1.25
C SER A 63 -7.70 -4.78 1.26
N PRO A 64 -8.46 -4.26 2.25
CA PRO A 64 -9.92 -4.35 2.26
C PRO A 64 -10.58 -3.72 1.03
N TRP A 65 -9.89 -2.77 0.38
CA TRP A 65 -10.39 -1.95 -0.71
C TRP A 65 -9.99 -2.48 -2.09
N LEU A 66 -8.75 -2.98 -2.22
CA LEU A 66 -8.21 -3.49 -3.48
C LEU A 66 -8.27 -5.02 -3.60
N GLY A 67 -8.69 -5.72 -2.53
CA GLY A 67 -8.77 -7.17 -2.51
C GLY A 67 -7.43 -7.82 -2.89
N GLN A 68 -7.46 -8.73 -3.86
CA GLN A 68 -6.25 -9.43 -4.32
C GLN A 68 -5.26 -8.55 -5.11
N LEU A 69 -5.66 -7.35 -5.53
CA LEU A 69 -4.79 -6.42 -6.24
C LEU A 69 -3.99 -5.52 -5.28
N GLY A 70 -4.32 -5.49 -3.99
CA GLY A 70 -3.61 -4.69 -3.01
C GLY A 70 -3.08 -5.52 -1.84
N LYS A 71 -1.83 -5.29 -1.48
CA LYS A 71 -1.17 -5.97 -0.36
C LYS A 71 -0.62 -4.93 0.61
N VAL A 72 -1.05 -5.00 1.85
CA VAL A 72 -0.59 -4.12 2.92
C VAL A 72 0.56 -4.79 3.66
N HIS A 73 1.64 -4.06 3.85
CA HIS A 73 2.81 -4.42 4.65
C HIS A 73 3.03 -3.37 5.75
N PRO A 74 2.64 -3.67 7.01
CA PRO A 74 2.93 -2.79 8.12
C PRO A 74 4.44 -2.76 8.41
N LEU A 75 5.04 -1.57 8.36
CA LEU A 75 6.45 -1.36 8.72
C LEU A 75 6.60 -0.99 10.20
N ARG A 76 5.65 -0.20 10.72
CA ARG A 76 5.58 0.16 12.15
C ARG A 76 4.13 0.17 12.61
N HIS A 77 3.89 -0.25 13.85
CA HIS A 77 2.57 -0.18 14.48
C HIS A 77 2.37 1.12 15.27
N ALA A 78 1.13 1.48 15.64
CA ALA A 78 0.83 2.72 16.36
C ALA A 78 1.51 2.86 17.74
N ARG A 79 1.92 1.75 18.35
CA ARG A 79 2.69 1.76 19.62
C ARG A 79 4.20 1.95 19.44
N SER A 80 4.67 2.17 18.21
CA SER A 80 6.08 2.45 17.97
C SER A 80 6.43 3.81 18.57
N GLU A 81 7.69 4.01 18.91
CA GLU A 81 8.18 5.29 19.43
C GLU A 81 7.88 6.43 18.44
N THR A 82 7.42 7.56 18.96
CA THR A 82 7.02 8.75 18.20
C THR A 82 7.98 9.92 18.49
N GLY A 83 7.92 10.99 17.69
CA GLY A 83 8.73 12.20 17.90
C GLY A 83 10.21 12.06 17.50
N ARG A 84 10.57 11.02 16.75
CA ARG A 84 11.91 10.80 16.20
C ARG A 84 11.84 10.33 14.75
N TRP A 85 12.91 10.57 14.01
CA TRP A 85 13.07 10.09 12.65
C TRP A 85 13.49 8.62 12.62
N PHE A 86 12.97 7.88 11.64
CA PHE A 86 13.36 6.52 11.32
C PHE A 86 13.68 6.44 9.83
N ASP A 87 14.79 5.77 9.49
CA ASP A 87 15.08 5.41 8.11
C ASP A 87 14.42 4.06 7.80
N GLU A 88 13.66 4.01 6.70
CA GLU A 88 13.00 2.81 6.21
C GLU A 88 13.55 2.47 4.81
N ARG A 89 13.83 1.19 4.59
CA ARG A 89 14.27 0.67 3.30
C ARG A 89 13.55 -0.65 3.03
N VAL A 90 12.96 -0.73 1.84
CA VAL A 90 12.25 -1.91 1.36
C VAL A 90 12.82 -2.35 0.02
N ASP A 91 12.68 -3.62 -0.30
CA ASP A 91 13.02 -4.21 -1.59
C ASP A 91 11.72 -4.51 -2.32
N LEU A 92 11.39 -3.67 -3.31
CA LEU A 92 10.11 -3.76 -4.03
C LEU A 92 9.98 -5.06 -4.82
N ASP A 93 11.09 -5.59 -5.35
CA ASP A 93 11.09 -6.83 -6.12
C ASP A 93 10.86 -8.03 -5.20
N ALA A 94 11.56 -8.07 -4.07
CA ALA A 94 11.38 -9.11 -3.07
C ALA A 94 9.96 -9.05 -2.47
N ASP A 95 9.46 -7.86 -2.17
CA ASP A 95 8.12 -7.67 -1.63
C ASP A 95 7.04 -8.02 -2.65
N TRP A 96 7.21 -7.68 -3.93
CA TRP A 96 6.31 -8.10 -4.99
C TRP A 96 6.25 -9.62 -5.09
N ARG A 97 7.41 -10.28 -5.17
CA ARG A 97 7.49 -11.76 -5.26
C ARG A 97 6.82 -12.42 -4.06
N ALA A 98 7.05 -11.90 -2.85
CA ALA A 98 6.43 -12.43 -1.64
C ALA A 98 4.91 -12.16 -1.57
N ALA A 99 4.44 -11.06 -2.15
CA ALA A 99 3.06 -10.64 -2.09
C ALA A 99 2.18 -11.28 -3.17
N PHE A 100 2.69 -11.34 -4.41
CA PHE A 100 1.93 -11.68 -5.61
C PHE A 100 2.52 -12.85 -6.40
N GLY A 101 3.79 -13.18 -6.19
CA GLY A 101 4.55 -14.11 -7.01
C GLY A 101 4.95 -13.53 -8.37
N GLY A 102 5.85 -14.23 -9.07
CA GLY A 102 6.41 -13.78 -10.35
C GLY A 102 7.24 -12.50 -10.22
N ASP A 103 7.72 -11.98 -11.35
CA ASP A 103 8.48 -10.73 -11.37
C ASP A 103 7.58 -9.50 -11.41
N PRO A 104 7.99 -8.38 -10.79
CA PRO A 104 7.21 -7.16 -10.78
C PRO A 104 7.09 -6.56 -12.19
N PRO A 105 5.90 -6.07 -12.57
CA PRO A 105 5.74 -5.16 -13.68
C PRO A 105 6.47 -3.84 -13.42
N HIS A 106 6.46 -2.96 -14.42
CA HIS A 106 6.94 -1.59 -14.23
C HIS A 106 6.20 -0.86 -13.11
N LEU A 107 6.95 -0.16 -12.26
CA LEU A 107 6.42 0.81 -11.32
C LEU A 107 5.73 1.92 -12.11
N GLN A 108 4.47 2.17 -11.77
CA GLN A 108 3.64 3.16 -12.43
C GLN A 108 3.58 4.46 -11.63
N GLU A 109 3.38 4.37 -10.31
CA GLU A 109 3.20 5.54 -9.46
C GLU A 109 3.48 5.25 -7.99
N ILE A 110 3.62 6.34 -7.23
CA ILE A 110 3.71 6.33 -5.77
C ILE A 110 2.67 7.31 -5.24
N ALA A 111 1.81 6.83 -4.34
CA ALA A 111 0.87 7.65 -3.62
C ALA A 111 1.25 7.66 -2.13
N ILE A 112 1.17 8.83 -1.51
CA ILE A 112 1.45 9.03 -0.09
C ILE A 112 0.20 9.62 0.52
N GLY A 113 -0.27 9.01 1.60
CA GLY A 113 -1.50 9.43 2.27
C GLY A 113 -1.43 9.26 3.78
N THR A 114 -2.39 9.86 4.45
CA THR A 114 -2.66 9.67 5.88
C THR A 114 -4.10 9.23 6.02
N ASP A 115 -4.37 8.28 6.92
CA ASP A 115 -5.72 7.76 7.16
C ASP A 115 -6.02 7.75 8.66
N VAL A 116 -6.78 8.76 9.11
CA VAL A 116 -7.09 9.01 10.54
C VAL A 116 -8.55 9.40 10.78
N ASP A 117 -9.43 9.14 9.82
CA ASP A 117 -10.83 9.55 9.88
C ASP A 117 -11.64 8.75 10.92
N ASP A 118 -11.28 7.49 11.17
CA ASP A 118 -11.98 6.58 12.07
C ASP A 118 -11.77 6.89 13.57
N THR A 119 -10.70 7.58 13.96
CA THR A 119 -10.33 7.81 15.37
C THR A 119 -10.62 9.21 15.92
N ARG A 120 -11.13 10.15 15.11
CA ARG A 120 -11.21 11.60 15.44
C ARG A 120 -9.88 12.15 15.98
N SER A 121 -8.78 11.50 15.63
CA SER A 121 -7.46 11.82 16.14
C SER A 121 -6.81 12.91 15.29
N ARG A 122 -5.88 13.67 15.88
CA ARG A 122 -5.01 14.57 15.12
C ARG A 122 -3.73 13.82 14.82
N VAL A 123 -3.30 13.84 13.57
CA VAL A 123 -2.03 13.26 13.15
C VAL A 123 -1.04 14.36 12.78
N ASP A 124 0.15 14.27 13.35
CA ASP A 124 1.34 14.93 12.83
C ASP A 124 2.27 13.81 12.38
N ALA A 125 2.44 13.71 11.06
CA ALA A 125 3.24 12.68 10.45
C ALA A 125 4.06 13.29 9.31
N GLN A 126 5.34 12.97 9.29
CA GLN A 126 6.30 13.59 8.40
C GLN A 126 7.08 12.51 7.66
N ILE A 127 7.24 12.69 6.36
CA ILE A 127 8.15 11.89 5.54
C ILE A 127 9.15 12.85 4.92
N ASP A 128 10.41 12.44 4.93
CA ASP A 128 11.49 13.18 4.29
C ASP A 128 12.30 12.24 3.38
N ARG A 129 12.93 12.79 2.33
CA ARG A 129 13.88 12.12 1.43
C ARG A 129 13.39 10.79 0.84
N ILE A 130 12.17 10.76 0.28
CA ILE A 130 11.71 9.59 -0.48
C ILE A 130 12.56 9.43 -1.73
N ARG A 131 13.12 8.23 -1.89
CA ARG A 131 13.93 7.86 -3.05
C ARG A 131 13.53 6.48 -3.54
N VAL A 132 13.33 6.37 -4.85
CA VAL A 132 13.21 5.10 -5.56
C VAL A 132 14.36 5.02 -6.55
N THR A 133 15.12 3.94 -6.46
CA THR A 133 16.28 3.67 -7.31
C THR A 133 16.19 2.25 -7.81
N ALA A 134 16.69 2.01 -9.02
CA ALA A 134 16.95 0.65 -9.46
C ALA A 134 17.92 -0.04 -8.48
N CYS A 135 17.71 -1.34 -8.29
CA CYS A 135 18.62 -2.19 -7.53
C CYS A 135 19.95 -2.38 -8.26
#